data_AF-A0A920KJK3-F1
#
_entry.id   AF-A0A920KJK3-F1
#
_cell.length_a   1.000
_cell.length_b   1.000
_cell.length_c   1.000
_cell.angle_alpha   90.00
_cell.angle_beta   90.00
_cell.angle_gamma   90.00
#
_symmetry.space_group_name_H-M   'P 1'
#
loop_
_entity.id
_entity.type
_entity.pdbx_description
1 polymer ?
#
loop_
_entity_poly.entity_id
_entity_poly.type
_entity_poly.pdbx_seq_one_letter_code
_entity_poly.pdbx_strand_id
1 'polypeptide(L)'
;MFLKELEELLLDGDADIAVHSLKDVPVVIDKKFIITTVDIREEAADVLISKQFNKITELPDKSIIGTSSPRRIAQIRNKYKNIEIKEIRGNVQTRTSRTIK
;
A
#
# COMPACT_ATOMS: atom_id res chain seq x y z
N MET A 1 5.27 1.89 13.09
CA MET A 1 4.78 0.61 12.54
C MET A 1 3.57 0.26 13.39
N PHE A 2 2.36 0.34 12.83
CA PHE A 2 1.11 0.33 13.60
C PHE A 2 0.75 -1.02 14.24
N LEU A 3 1.42 -2.11 13.85
CA LEU A 3 1.12 -3.46 14.34
C LEU A 3 1.43 -3.63 15.83
N LYS A 4 2.60 -3.17 16.28
CA LYS A 4 3.09 -3.42 17.65
C LYS A 4 2.20 -2.80 18.72
N GLU A 5 1.69 -1.59 18.46
CA GLU A 5 0.76 -0.89 19.36
C GLU A 5 -0.56 -1.68 19.51
N LEU A 6 -1.07 -2.26 18.43
CA LEU A 6 -2.28 -3.08 18.48
C LEU A 6 -2.03 -4.42 19.19
N GLU A 7 -0.88 -5.04 18.97
CA GLU A 7 -0.47 -6.26 19.66
C GLU A 7 -0.31 -6.05 21.18
N GLU A 8 0.21 -4.90 21.61
CA GLU A 8 0.32 -4.53 23.03
C GLU A 8 -1.07 -4.40 23.67
N LEU A 9 -2.01 -3.70 23.02
CA LEU A 9 -3.39 -3.58 23.50
C LEU A 9 -4.10 -4.93 23.65
N LEU A 10 -3.85 -5.88 22.73
CA LEU A 10 -4.40 -7.24 22.82
C LEU A 10 -3.80 -8.03 24.00
N LEU A 11 -2.50 -7.85 24.28
CA LEU A 11 -1.82 -8.56 25.37
C LEU A 11 -2.19 -7.99 26.74
N ASP A 12 -2.39 -6.68 26.83
CA ASP A 12 -2.76 -5.98 28.06
C ASP A 12 -4.27 -6.14 28.40
N GLY A 13 -5.07 -6.65 27.45
CA GLY A 13 -6.51 -6.86 27.61
C GLY A 13 -7.34 -5.59 27.38
N ASP A 14 -6.73 -4.54 26.85
CA ASP A 14 -7.40 -3.28 26.48
C ASP A 14 -8.17 -3.40 25.15
N ALA A 15 -7.92 -4.47 24.38
CA ALA A 15 -8.68 -4.82 23.19
C ALA A 15 -8.85 -6.35 23.07
N ASP A 16 -9.97 -6.79 22.51
CA ASP A 16 -10.24 -8.21 22.25
C ASP A 16 -9.78 -8.66 20.85
N ILE A 17 -9.84 -7.75 19.86
CA ILE A 17 -9.50 -8.03 18.46
C ILE A 17 -8.77 -6.83 17.82
N ALA A 18 -7.91 -7.12 16.83
CA ALA A 18 -7.28 -6.13 15.98
C ALA A 18 -7.63 -6.36 14.52
N VAL A 19 -7.97 -5.30 13.79
CA VAL A 19 -8.33 -5.36 12.37
C VAL A 19 -7.21 -4.73 11.55
N HIS A 20 -6.70 -5.50 10.58
CA HIS A 20 -5.60 -5.08 9.71
C HIS A 20 -5.97 -5.19 8.23
N SER A 21 -5.39 -4.31 7.41
CA SER A 21 -5.18 -4.66 6.00
C SER A 21 -4.22 -5.84 5.95
N LEU A 22 -4.63 -6.97 5.36
CA LEU A 22 -3.84 -8.20 5.38
C LEU A 22 -2.42 -8.03 4.79
N LYS A 23 -2.24 -7.10 3.85
CA LYS A 23 -0.92 -6.77 3.26
C LYS A 23 0.11 -6.25 4.28
N ASP A 24 -0.35 -5.75 5.42
CA ASP A 24 0.46 -5.16 6.48
C ASP A 24 0.72 -6.16 7.63
N VAL A 25 0.13 -7.36 7.57
CA VAL A 25 0.37 -8.44 8.53
C VAL A 25 1.68 -9.15 8.17
N PRO A 26 2.59 -9.38 9.14
CA PRO A 26 3.82 -10.12 8.89
C PRO A 26 3.56 -11.55 8.43
N VAL A 27 4.50 -12.10 7.66
CA VAL A 27 4.43 -13.49 7.21
C VAL A 27 4.53 -14.46 8.39
N VAL A 28 5.33 -14.13 9.40
CA VAL A 28 5.47 -14.90 10.63
C VAL A 28 4.74 -14.17 11.74
N ILE A 29 3.68 -14.79 12.25
CA ILE A 29 2.87 -14.27 13.35
C ILE A 29 3.38 -14.91 14.65
N ASP A 30 3.52 -14.10 15.71
CA ASP A 30 3.86 -14.61 17.03
C ASP A 30 2.80 -15.62 17.48
N LYS A 31 3.22 -16.71 18.15
CA LYS A 31 2.33 -17.77 18.61
C LYS A 31 1.25 -17.29 19.61
N LYS A 32 1.43 -16.11 20.20
CA LYS A 32 0.43 -15.45 21.05
C LYS A 32 -0.79 -14.95 20.28
N PHE A 33 -0.66 -14.77 18.96
CA PHE A 33 -1.72 -14.23 18.11
C PHE A 33 -2.12 -15.24 17.04
N ILE A 34 -3.35 -15.11 16.57
CA ILE A 34 -3.90 -15.90 15.47
C ILE A 34 -4.74 -15.01 14.56
N ILE A 35 -4.77 -15.29 13.26
CA ILE A 35 -5.77 -14.72 12.37
C ILE A 35 -7.02 -15.59 12.49
N THR A 36 -8.04 -15.07 13.17
CA THR A 36 -9.30 -15.79 13.39
C THR A 36 -10.21 -15.75 12.16
N THR A 37 -10.20 -14.64 11.44
CA THR A 37 -11.12 -14.37 10.32
C THR A 37 -10.41 -13.59 9.22
N VAL A 38 -10.74 -13.92 7.97
CA VAL A 38 -10.43 -13.12 6.79
C VAL A 38 -11.74 -12.85 6.08
N ASP A 39 -12.08 -11.58 5.89
CA ASP A 39 -13.33 -11.19 5.23
C ASP A 39 -13.27 -11.44 3.71
N ILE A 40 -14.40 -11.30 3.03
CA ILE A 40 -14.50 -11.41 1.58
C ILE A 40 -13.54 -10.39 0.94
N ARG A 41 -12.75 -10.89 0.00
CA ARG A 41 -11.68 -10.11 -0.61
C ARG A 41 -12.25 -9.06 -1.55
N GLU A 42 -11.95 -7.81 -1.25
CA GLU A 42 -12.13 -6.66 -2.15
C GLU A 42 -11.15 -6.67 -3.34
N GLU A 43 -11.39 -5.79 -4.31
CA GLU A 43 -10.54 -5.64 -5.49
C GLU A 43 -9.05 -5.52 -5.12
N ALA A 44 -8.24 -6.41 -5.70
CA ALA A 44 -6.83 -6.56 -5.40
C ALA A 44 -5.90 -5.80 -6.37
N ALA A 45 -6.47 -5.22 -7.43
CA ALA A 45 -5.73 -4.50 -8.45
C ALA A 45 -5.04 -3.24 -7.91
N ASP A 46 -3.85 -2.96 -8.44
CA ASP A 46 -3.26 -1.63 -8.31
C ASP A 46 -3.96 -0.65 -9.24
N VAL A 47 -4.19 0.57 -8.77
CA VAL A 47 -4.82 1.65 -9.55
C VAL A 47 -3.81 2.76 -9.85
N LEU A 48 -3.89 3.31 -11.06
CA LEU A 48 -3.24 4.57 -11.42
C LEU A 48 -4.16 5.72 -11.00
N ILE A 49 -3.63 6.66 -10.23
CA ILE A 49 -4.33 7.90 -9.89
C ILE A 49 -3.61 9.04 -10.60
N SER A 50 -4.33 9.69 -11.52
CA SER A 50 -3.84 10.83 -12.29
C SER A 50 -4.99 11.78 -12.58
N LYS A 51 -4.67 13.07 -12.74
CA LYS A 51 -5.64 14.12 -13.11
C LYS A 51 -5.82 14.25 -14.62
N GLN A 52 -4.89 13.70 -15.42
CA GLN A 52 -4.83 13.94 -16.87
C GLN A 52 -4.90 12.65 -17.69
N PHE A 53 -4.41 11.53 -17.16
CA PHE A 53 -4.22 10.30 -17.91
C PHE A 53 -4.97 9.15 -17.23
N ASN A 54 -5.63 8.31 -18.03
CA ASN A 54 -6.40 7.18 -17.51
C ASN A 54 -5.56 5.89 -17.49
N LYS A 55 -4.50 5.84 -18.30
CA LYS A 55 -3.62 4.66 -18.42
C LYS A 55 -2.17 5.05 -18.28
N ILE A 56 -1.38 4.13 -17.72
CA ILE A 56 0.08 4.31 -17.60
C ILE A 56 0.76 4.39 -18.97
N THR A 57 0.16 3.81 -20.01
CA THR A 57 0.62 3.86 -21.41
C THR A 57 0.40 5.21 -22.08
N GLU A 58 -0.41 6.08 -21.49
CA GLU A 58 -0.67 7.45 -21.99
C GLU A 58 0.33 8.45 -21.41
N LEU A 59 1.12 8.04 -20.40
CA LEU A 59 2.09 8.92 -19.76
C LEU A 59 3.23 9.26 -20.73
N PRO A 60 3.56 10.55 -20.91
CA PRO A 60 4.74 10.96 -21.65
C PRO A 60 6.03 10.38 -21.06
N ASP A 61 7.06 10.25 -21.89
CA ASP A 61 8.40 9.90 -21.43
C ASP A 61 8.87 10.85 -20.31
N LYS A 62 9.59 10.30 -19.33
CA LYS A 62 10.07 10.98 -18.12
C LYS A 62 8.97 11.46 -17.17
N SER A 63 7.72 11.02 -17.36
CA SER A 63 6.66 11.21 -16.37
C SER A 63 7.06 10.60 -15.03
N ILE A 64 6.62 11.22 -13.94
CA ILE A 64 6.93 10.81 -12.57
C ILE A 64 5.74 10.02 -11.98
N ILE A 65 6.00 8.79 -11.53
CA ILE A 65 5.05 8.01 -10.72
C ILE A 65 5.50 8.00 -9.25
N GLY A 66 4.59 8.40 -8.36
CA GLY A 66 4.78 8.38 -6.91
C GLY A 66 4.45 7.02 -6.29
N THR A 67 5.45 6.23 -5.91
CA THR A 67 5.26 4.99 -5.14
C THR A 67 6.51 4.63 -4.35
N SER A 68 6.33 4.20 -3.09
CA SER A 68 7.40 3.61 -2.26
C SER A 68 7.31 2.09 -2.15
N SER A 69 6.41 1.43 -2.89
CA SER A 69 6.28 -0.04 -2.88
C SER A 69 7.32 -0.69 -3.78
N PRO A 70 8.26 -1.50 -3.25
CA PRO A 70 9.28 -2.17 -4.07
C PRO A 70 8.67 -3.06 -5.16
N ARG A 71 7.55 -3.73 -4.85
CA ARG A 71 6.79 -4.54 -5.81
C ARG A 71 6.35 -3.72 -7.01
N ARG A 72 5.67 -2.60 -6.77
CA ARG A 72 5.18 -1.72 -7.86
C ARG A 72 6.35 -1.12 -8.65
N ILE A 73 7.42 -0.72 -7.96
CA ILE A 73 8.62 -0.16 -8.58
C ILE A 73 9.25 -1.15 -9.57
N ALA A 74 9.46 -2.40 -9.13
CA ALA A 74 10.02 -3.45 -9.98
C ALA A 74 9.13 -3.71 -11.20
N GLN A 75 7.82 -3.82 -11.00
CA GLN A 75 6.86 -4.06 -12.09
C GLN A 75 6.82 -2.91 -13.11
N ILE A 76 6.83 -1.66 -12.64
CA ILE A 76 6.84 -0.48 -13.52
C ILE A 76 8.14 -0.43 -14.31
N ARG A 77 9.31 -0.57 -13.66
CA ARG A 77 10.62 -0.52 -14.34
C ARG A 77 10.79 -1.62 -15.38
N ASN A 78 10.22 -2.80 -15.14
CA ASN A 78 10.27 -3.90 -16.09
C ASN A 78 9.47 -3.60 -17.37
N LYS A 79 8.33 -2.91 -17.25
CA LYS A 79 7.39 -2.70 -18.37
C LYS A 79 7.48 -1.32 -19.03
N TYR A 80 7.83 -0.28 -18.28
CA TYR A 80 7.80 1.13 -18.70
C TYR A 80 9.15 1.80 -18.39
N LYS A 81 10.13 1.59 -19.28
CA LYS A 81 11.54 1.98 -19.04
C LYS A 81 11.79 3.49 -18.93
N ASN A 82 10.92 4.31 -19.52
CA ASN A 82 11.09 5.76 -19.57
C ASN A 82 10.34 6.51 -18.45
N ILE A 83 9.75 5.79 -17.49
CA ILE A 83 9.02 6.41 -16.38
C ILE A 83 9.95 6.60 -15.18
N GLU A 84 9.96 7.82 -14.64
CA GLU A 84 10.66 8.14 -13.41
C GLU A 84 9.83 7.75 -12.18
N ILE A 85 10.48 7.25 -11.14
CA ILE A 85 9.83 6.83 -9.91
C ILE A 85 10.34 7.72 -8.78
N LYS A 86 9.41 8.32 -8.04
CA LYS A 86 9.72 9.03 -6.79
C LYS A 86 9.00 8.39 -5.62
N GLU A 87 9.67 8.35 -4.48
CA GLU A 87 9.04 7.87 -3.25
C GLU A 87 7.93 8.81 -2.80
N ILE A 88 6.88 8.23 -2.22
CA ILE A 88 5.78 8.98 -1.61
C ILE A 88 5.24 8.22 -0.41
N ARG A 89 5.09 8.92 0.72
CA ARG A 89 4.54 8.41 1.97
C ARG A 89 3.36 9.26 2.45
N GLY A 90 2.56 8.66 3.32
CA GLY A 90 1.32 9.24 3.85
C GLY A 90 0.12 8.32 3.61
N ASN A 91 -1.01 8.64 4.24
CA ASN A 91 -2.28 7.96 3.97
C ASN A 91 -2.77 8.24 2.54
N VAL A 92 -3.88 7.60 2.15
CA VAL A 92 -4.44 7.71 0.80
C VAL A 92 -4.73 9.17 0.45
N GLN A 93 -5.37 9.91 1.35
CA GLN A 93 -5.78 11.29 1.17
C GLN A 93 -4.57 12.22 0.92
N THR A 94 -3.54 12.14 1.77
CA THR A 94 -2.31 12.94 1.63
C THR A 94 -1.53 12.58 0.35
N ARG A 95 -1.59 11.32 -0.08
CA ARG A 95 -0.93 10.91 -1.33
C ARG A 95 -1.67 11.44 -2.55
N THR A 96 -3.00 11.33 -2.58
CA THR A 96 -3.82 11.80 -3.69
C THR A 96 -3.79 13.33 -3.82
N SER A 97 -3.72 14.08 -2.71
CA SER A 97 -3.62 15.55 -2.76
C SER A 97 -2.32 16.06 -3.39
N ARG A 98 -1.24 15.26 -3.35
CA ARG A 98 0.04 15.58 -4.00
C ARG A 98 0.06 15.33 -5.51
N THR A 99 -1.02 14.84 -6.10
CA THR A 99 -1.12 14.71 -7.57
C THR A 99 -1.14 16.11 -8.19
N ILE A 100 -0.08 16.44 -8.92
CA ILE A 100 0.09 17.72 -9.60
C ILE A 100 -0.49 17.59 -11.03
N LYS A 101 -0.93 18.71 -11.61
CA LYS A 101 -1.20 18.79 -13.05
C LYS A 101 0.11 18.88 -13.83
#